data_AF-A0A8S3J7G1-F1
#
_entry.id   AF-A0A8S3J7G1-F1
#
_cell.length_a   1.000
_cell.length_b   1.000
_cell.length_c   1.000
_cell.angle_alpha   90.00
_cell.angle_beta   90.00
_cell.angle_gamma   90.00
#
_symmetry.space_group_name_H-M   'P 1'
#
loop_
_entity.id
_entity.type
_entity.pdbx_description
1 polymer ?
#
loop_
_entity_poly.entity_id
_entity_poly.type
_entity_poly.pdbx_seq_one_letter_code
_entity_poly.pdbx_strand_id
1 'polypeptide(L)'
;DDQDLTDSIRSCHTLVLMNSPGYAAGTNPWDSSLMNRNDDLSTDQTTINFNLITDSSTSTSGFTRQCYGDRKIEVIGLSTKQMAFIHMGFQGQRIAQCSEVYLELNRPMPAQMDGEPFFLAEPTVVKITHAGQVFVLRNEHR
;
A
#
# COMPACT_ATOMS: atom_id res chain seq x y z
N ASP A 1 -12.83 -8.15 5.26
CA ASP A 1 -13.92 -8.70 4.43
C ASP A 1 -13.87 -10.24 4.40
N ASP A 2 -13.51 -10.88 5.53
CA ASP A 2 -13.47 -12.34 5.72
C ASP A 2 -12.68 -13.18 4.69
N GLN A 3 -11.73 -12.56 3.98
CA GLN A 3 -10.80 -13.26 3.11
C GLN A 3 -9.51 -13.58 3.84
N ASP A 4 -9.11 -14.85 3.83
CA ASP A 4 -7.79 -15.28 4.27
C ASP A 4 -6.77 -15.03 3.15
N LEU A 5 -5.82 -14.13 3.42
CA LEU A 5 -4.75 -13.73 2.49
C LEU A 5 -3.36 -14.09 3.04
N THR A 6 -3.28 -15.05 3.97
CA THR A 6 -2.03 -15.51 4.57
C THR A 6 -0.99 -15.92 3.54
N ASP A 7 -1.42 -16.57 2.45
CA ASP A 7 -0.49 -17.00 1.40
C ASP A 7 0.05 -15.82 0.57
N SER A 8 -0.71 -14.74 0.44
CA SER A 8 -0.34 -13.55 -0.34
C SER A 8 0.79 -12.75 0.30
N ILE A 9 1.05 -12.92 1.60
CA ILE A 9 2.12 -12.20 2.33
C ILE A 9 3.43 -12.99 2.42
N ARG A 10 3.45 -14.27 2.01
CA ARG A 10 4.64 -15.15 2.16
C ARG A 10 5.89 -14.66 1.43
N SER A 11 5.72 -13.94 0.32
CA SER A 11 6.81 -13.39 -0.50
C SER A 11 7.28 -12.02 -0.03
N CYS A 12 6.59 -11.40 0.92
CA CYS A 12 6.83 -10.03 1.33
C CYS A 12 7.75 -9.99 2.56
N HIS A 13 8.69 -9.05 2.56
CA HIS A 13 9.56 -8.78 3.70
C HIS A 13 8.88 -7.83 4.70
N THR A 14 8.17 -6.83 4.17
CA THR A 14 7.49 -5.79 4.94
C THR A 14 6.04 -5.71 4.51
N LEU A 15 5.12 -5.65 5.48
CA LEU A 15 3.71 -5.38 5.26
C LEU A 15 3.42 -3.93 5.67
N VAL A 16 2.80 -3.19 4.76
CA VAL A 16 2.45 -1.77 4.95
C VAL A 16 0.93 -1.65 4.91
N LEU A 17 0.35 -1.08 5.97
CA LEU A 17 -1.09 -0.88 6.13
C LEU A 17 -1.38 0.61 6.30
N MET A 18 -2.12 1.21 5.37
CA MET A 18 -2.23 2.67 5.30
C MET A 18 -3.58 3.15 4.75
N ASN A 19 -3.98 4.35 5.16
CA ASN A 19 -5.10 5.09 4.57
C ASN A 19 -4.63 6.43 3.93
N SER A 20 -3.34 6.57 3.60
CA SER A 20 -2.80 7.80 2.99
C SER A 20 -2.24 7.59 1.57
N PRO A 21 -2.35 8.62 0.70
CA PRO A 21 -1.80 8.61 -0.65
C PRO A 21 -0.29 8.86 -0.70
N GLY A 22 0.44 8.69 0.39
CA GLY A 22 1.90 8.64 0.35
C GLY A 22 2.47 7.76 1.46
N TYR A 23 3.58 7.11 1.17
CA TYR A 23 4.43 6.35 2.11
C TYR A 23 5.86 6.91 2.08
N ALA A 24 6.68 6.68 3.10
CA ALA A 24 8.12 7.02 3.15
C ALA A 24 8.48 8.35 2.44
N ALA A 25 8.12 9.48 3.06
CA ALA A 25 8.37 10.83 2.52
C ALA A 25 7.68 11.13 1.16
N GLY A 26 6.51 10.55 0.92
CA GLY A 26 5.68 10.86 -0.26
C GLY A 26 5.94 9.96 -1.47
N THR A 27 6.69 8.86 -1.30
CA THR A 27 6.72 7.78 -2.28
C THR A 27 5.32 7.19 -2.47
N ASN A 28 5.07 6.69 -3.67
CA ASN A 28 3.84 6.01 -4.02
C ASN A 28 4.10 4.49 -4.12
N PRO A 29 3.73 3.70 -3.10
CA PRO A 29 3.89 2.26 -3.12
C PRO A 29 2.80 1.53 -3.92
N TRP A 30 1.73 2.19 -4.37
CA TRP A 30 0.72 1.62 -5.27
C TRP A 30 1.00 1.98 -6.73
N ASP A 31 0.50 1.14 -7.63
CA ASP A 31 0.66 1.33 -9.07
C ASP A 31 0.10 2.69 -9.54
N SER A 32 0.97 3.52 -10.13
CA SER A 32 0.64 4.80 -10.75
C SER A 32 -0.08 4.65 -12.09
N SER A 33 -0.09 3.46 -12.70
CA SER A 33 -0.76 3.20 -13.98
C SER A 33 -2.28 3.43 -13.93
N LEU A 34 -2.88 3.33 -12.73
CA LEU A 34 -4.30 3.62 -12.49
C LEU A 34 -4.61 5.13 -12.36
N MET A 35 -3.60 6.00 -12.26
CA MET A 35 -3.83 7.46 -12.27
C MET A 35 -4.00 8.03 -13.68
N ASN A 36 -3.66 7.27 -14.73
CA ASN A 36 -3.57 7.79 -16.10
C ASN A 36 -4.77 7.45 -16.99
N ARG A 37 -5.93 7.09 -16.42
CA ARG A 37 -7.07 6.61 -17.23
C ARG A 37 -8.16 7.63 -17.55
N ASN A 38 -8.19 8.84 -16.99
CA ASN A 38 -9.31 9.76 -17.22
C ASN A 38 -8.95 11.26 -17.17
N ASP A 39 -7.87 11.72 -17.80
CA ASP A 39 -7.78 13.13 -18.23
C ASP A 39 -6.79 13.26 -19.42
N ASP A 40 -7.31 13.87 -20.48
CA ASP A 40 -6.64 14.45 -21.64
C ASP A 40 -5.99 13.58 -22.74
N LEU A 41 -6.74 13.53 -23.84
CA LEU A 41 -6.29 13.42 -25.21
C LEU A 41 -5.32 14.59 -25.54
N SER A 42 -4.00 14.39 -25.51
CA SER A 42 -3.01 14.92 -26.47
C SER A 42 -1.58 15.02 -25.91
N THR A 43 -0.63 14.71 -26.80
CA THR A 43 0.77 15.18 -26.86
C THR A 43 1.86 14.13 -26.62
N ASP A 44 2.82 14.18 -27.54
CA ASP A 44 3.82 13.20 -27.95
C ASP A 44 4.88 12.77 -26.91
N GLN A 45 5.16 11.47 -26.98
CA GLN A 45 6.42 10.73 -26.83
C GLN A 45 7.66 11.46 -26.25
N THR A 46 8.16 10.96 -25.11
CA THR A 46 9.45 10.23 -24.99
C THR A 46 9.77 10.01 -23.51
N THR A 47 9.48 8.83 -22.97
CA THR A 47 10.03 8.40 -21.68
C THR A 47 10.62 7.01 -21.86
N ILE A 48 11.88 6.88 -21.48
CA ILE A 48 12.67 5.66 -21.61
C ILE A 48 11.95 4.55 -20.84
N ASN A 49 11.41 3.57 -21.57
CA ASN A 49 10.76 2.40 -21.00
C ASN A 49 11.82 1.54 -20.29
N PHE A 50 12.00 1.75 -18.99
CA PHE A 50 12.51 0.69 -18.12
C PHE A 50 11.44 -0.39 -18.09
N ASN A 51 11.57 -1.39 -18.95
CA ASN A 51 10.82 -2.64 -18.85
C ASN A 51 11.27 -3.36 -17.58
N LEU A 52 10.78 -2.90 -16.43
CA LEU A 52 10.80 -3.67 -15.21
C LEU A 52 9.83 -4.83 -15.45
N ILE A 53 10.39 -6.03 -15.63
CA ILE A 53 9.65 -7.29 -15.62
C ILE A 53 8.91 -7.32 -14.28
N THR A 54 7.67 -6.86 -14.32
CA THR A 54 6.70 -6.96 -13.26
C THR A 54 5.92 -8.20 -13.65
N ASP A 55 6.06 -9.29 -12.88
CA ASP A 55 5.32 -10.52 -13.12
C ASP A 55 3.82 -10.19 -13.22
N SER A 56 3.35 -10.11 -14.46
CA SER A 56 2.04 -9.62 -14.88
C SER A 56 0.97 -10.71 -14.77
N SER A 57 1.11 -11.61 -13.79
CA SER A 57 0.23 -12.77 -13.59
C SER A 57 -0.74 -12.63 -12.42
N THR A 58 -0.78 -11.50 -11.71
CA THR A 58 -1.85 -11.23 -10.73
C THR A 58 -2.75 -10.13 -11.27
N SER A 59 -3.89 -10.52 -11.82
CA SER A 59 -4.92 -9.63 -12.36
C SER A 59 -5.28 -8.51 -11.37
N THR A 60 -4.91 -7.27 -11.71
CA THR A 60 -5.18 -6.03 -10.95
C THR A 60 -6.66 -5.60 -10.96
N SER A 61 -7.60 -6.51 -11.24
CA SER A 61 -8.99 -6.16 -11.59
C SER A 61 -9.90 -5.71 -10.44
N GLY A 62 -9.41 -5.70 -9.18
CA GLY A 62 -10.25 -5.48 -8.01
C GLY A 62 -9.99 -4.20 -7.20
N PHE A 63 -8.91 -3.48 -7.45
CA PHE A 63 -8.52 -2.39 -6.57
C PHE A 63 -8.90 -1.01 -7.09
N THR A 64 -9.44 -0.16 -6.23
CA THR A 64 -9.71 1.24 -6.58
C THR A 64 -8.46 2.11 -6.36
N ARG A 65 -8.54 3.36 -6.82
CA ARG A 65 -7.55 4.39 -6.50
C ARG A 65 -7.61 4.69 -5.00
N GLN A 66 -6.44 4.79 -4.37
CA GLN A 66 -6.32 5.19 -2.97
C GLN A 66 -7.06 6.51 -2.71
N CYS A 67 -7.90 6.54 -1.67
CA CYS A 67 -8.57 7.75 -1.23
C CYS A 67 -8.74 7.73 0.29
N TYR A 68 -8.16 8.69 1.02
CA TYR A 68 -8.27 8.75 2.49
C TYR A 68 -9.73 8.84 3.03
N GLY A 69 -10.70 9.22 2.18
CA GLY A 69 -12.12 9.35 2.54
C GLY A 69 -12.97 8.12 2.23
N ASP A 70 -12.45 7.09 1.57
CA ASP A 70 -13.22 5.91 1.16
C ASP A 70 -13.41 4.87 2.28
N ARG A 71 -12.79 5.11 3.45
CA ARG A 71 -12.79 4.21 4.61
C ARG A 71 -12.22 2.82 4.28
N LYS A 72 -11.20 2.80 3.42
CA LYS A 72 -10.41 1.63 3.09
C LYS A 72 -8.99 1.77 3.62
N ILE A 73 -8.46 0.62 4.03
CA ILE A 73 -7.08 0.38 4.40
C ILE A 73 -6.44 -0.32 3.20
N GLU A 74 -5.38 0.27 2.68
CA GLU A 74 -4.52 -0.33 1.68
C GLU A 74 -3.55 -1.29 2.37
N VAL A 75 -3.49 -2.53 1.91
CA VAL A 75 -2.56 -3.55 2.39
C VAL A 75 -1.56 -3.84 1.28
N ILE A 76 -0.30 -3.45 1.51
CA ILE A 76 0.77 -3.51 0.52
C ILE A 76 1.90 -4.38 1.06
N GLY A 77 2.38 -5.29 0.22
CA GLY A 77 3.55 -6.11 0.48
C GLY A 77 4.79 -5.55 -0.22
N LEU A 78 5.90 -5.43 0.51
CA LEU A 78 7.19 -5.02 -0.05
C LEU A 78 8.20 -6.14 0.14
N SER A 79 8.82 -6.58 -0.95
CA SER A 79 10.07 -7.34 -0.88
C SER A 79 11.22 -6.46 -0.37
N THR A 80 12.31 -7.08 0.08
CA THR A 80 13.53 -6.36 0.51
C THR A 80 14.04 -5.41 -0.58
N LYS A 81 13.96 -5.82 -1.86
CA LYS A 81 14.35 -4.96 -3.00
C LYS A 81 13.43 -3.76 -3.15
N GLN A 82 12.11 -3.97 -3.12
CA GLN A 82 11.14 -2.88 -3.24
C GLN A 82 11.28 -1.88 -2.08
N MET A 83 11.51 -2.38 -0.86
CA MET A 83 11.74 -1.52 0.30
C MET A 83 13.04 -0.70 0.14
N ALA A 84 14.14 -1.32 -0.29
CA ALA A 84 15.42 -0.63 -0.46
C ALA A 84 15.38 0.47 -1.54
N PHE A 85 14.56 0.29 -2.57
CA PHE A 85 14.46 1.21 -3.71
C PHE A 85 13.15 2.00 -3.77
N ILE A 86 12.37 2.05 -2.69
CA ILE A 86 11.05 2.72 -2.69
C ILE A 86 11.15 4.20 -3.12
N HIS A 87 12.22 4.90 -2.72
CA HIS A 87 12.49 6.29 -3.11
C HIS A 87 12.87 6.48 -4.58
N MET A 88 13.21 5.39 -5.29
CA MET A 88 13.46 5.39 -6.73
C MET A 88 12.19 5.06 -7.54
N GLY A 89 11.02 5.04 -6.90
CA GLY A 89 9.73 4.79 -7.56
C GLY A 89 9.36 3.32 -7.66
N PHE A 90 10.03 2.43 -6.91
CA PHE A 90 9.59 1.03 -6.83
C PHE A 90 8.27 0.94 -6.08
N GLN A 91 7.39 0.09 -6.59
CA GLN A 91 6.05 -0.13 -6.04
C GLN A 91 6.01 -1.47 -5.32
N GLY A 92 5.12 -1.59 -4.33
CA GLY A 92 4.82 -2.85 -3.68
C GLY A 92 3.75 -3.65 -4.40
N GLN A 93 3.51 -4.86 -3.91
CA GLN A 93 2.38 -5.68 -4.32
C GLN A 93 1.14 -5.22 -3.54
N ARG A 94 0.08 -4.81 -4.24
CA ARG A 94 -1.23 -4.59 -3.62
C ARG A 94 -1.83 -5.95 -3.25
N ILE A 95 -2.04 -6.19 -1.96
CA ILE A 95 -2.58 -7.45 -1.43
C ILE A 95 -4.09 -7.33 -1.20
N ALA A 96 -4.52 -6.25 -0.53
CA ALA A 96 -5.92 -6.03 -0.20
C ALA A 96 -6.25 -4.53 -0.15
N GLN A 97 -7.54 -4.23 -0.30
CA GLN A 97 -8.15 -2.95 -0.01
C GLN A 97 -9.47 -3.21 0.73
N CYS A 98 -9.50 -2.99 2.03
CA CYS A 98 -10.60 -3.44 2.89
C CYS A 98 -10.89 -2.44 4.01
N SER A 99 -12.01 -2.60 4.73
CA SER A 99 -12.37 -1.67 5.81
C SER A 99 -11.85 -2.12 7.19
N GLU A 100 -11.37 -3.36 7.27
CA GLU A 100 -10.89 -4.00 8.49
C GLU A 100 -9.81 -5.03 8.14
N VAL A 101 -8.75 -5.05 8.95
CA VAL A 101 -7.64 -6.02 8.83
C VAL A 101 -7.47 -6.75 10.15
N TYR A 102 -7.35 -8.07 10.07
CA TYR A 102 -6.94 -8.93 11.16
C TYR A 102 -5.57 -9.53 10.82
N LEU A 103 -4.57 -9.24 11.65
CA LEU A 103 -3.22 -9.75 11.49
C LEU A 103 -2.86 -10.63 12.68
N GLU A 104 -2.73 -11.94 12.44
CA GLU A 104 -2.24 -12.89 13.43
C GLU A 104 -0.72 -12.99 13.35
N LEU A 105 -0.06 -12.59 14.42
CA LEU A 105 1.39 -12.65 14.58
C LEU A 105 1.72 -13.81 15.50
N ASN A 106 2.36 -14.84 14.97
CA ASN A 106 2.74 -16.03 15.72
C ASN A 106 4.09 -15.91 16.45
N ARG A 107 4.73 -14.73 16.37
CA ARG A 107 6.03 -14.42 16.98
C ARG A 107 6.10 -12.94 17.34
N PRO A 108 6.99 -12.56 18.28
CA PRO A 108 7.28 -11.16 18.54
C PRO A 108 7.77 -10.45 17.27
N MET A 109 7.29 -9.23 17.03
CA MET A 109 7.57 -8.51 15.79
C MET A 109 7.78 -7.01 16.03
N PRO A 110 8.84 -6.41 15.44
CA PRO A 110 8.95 -4.96 15.38
C PRO A 110 7.92 -4.40 14.39
N ALA A 111 7.29 -3.31 14.77
CA ALA A 111 6.36 -2.56 13.95
C ALA A 111 6.70 -1.08 14.02
N GLN A 112 6.11 -0.30 13.12
CA GLN A 112 6.18 1.15 13.16
C GLN A 112 4.76 1.69 12.99
N MET A 113 4.31 2.49 13.94
CA MET A 113 2.99 3.10 13.95
C MET A 113 3.16 4.61 13.87
N ASP A 114 2.64 5.24 12.81
CA ASP A 114 2.69 6.69 12.60
C ASP A 114 4.09 7.34 12.74
N GLY A 115 5.16 6.56 12.52
CA GLY A 115 6.55 7.02 12.64
C GLY A 115 7.25 6.55 13.91
N GLU A 116 6.52 6.10 14.91
CA GLU A 116 7.07 5.64 16.18
C GLU A 116 7.38 4.13 16.13
N PRO A 117 8.57 3.71 16.59
CA PRO A 117 8.88 2.30 16.71
C PRO A 117 8.01 1.67 17.80
N PHE A 118 7.44 0.50 17.49
CA PHE A 118 6.59 -0.26 18.38
C PHE A 118 7.02 -1.72 18.39
N PHE A 119 6.90 -2.40 19.53
CA PHE A 119 7.29 -3.80 19.66
C PHE A 119 6.13 -4.65 20.15
N LEU A 120 5.69 -5.59 19.31
CA LEU A 120 4.68 -6.59 19.65
C LEU A 120 5.41 -7.75 20.31
N ALA A 121 5.45 -7.75 21.64
CA ALA A 121 6.36 -8.60 22.42
C ALA A 121 5.96 -10.08 22.48
N GLU A 122 4.70 -10.41 22.19
CA GLU A 122 4.14 -11.76 22.29
C GLU A 122 3.34 -12.09 21.02
N PRO A 123 3.12 -13.38 20.71
CA PRO A 123 2.15 -13.77 19.70
C PRO A 123 0.80 -13.11 19.97
N THR A 124 0.23 -12.44 18.97
CA THR A 124 -0.94 -11.58 19.17
C THR A 124 -1.73 -11.39 17.87
N VAL A 125 -3.00 -11.01 18.02
CA VAL A 125 -3.86 -10.61 16.91
C VAL A 125 -4.01 -9.09 16.94
N VAL A 126 -3.56 -8.44 15.87
CA VAL A 126 -3.73 -7.00 15.68
C VAL A 126 -4.96 -6.77 14.81
N LYS A 127 -5.96 -6.09 15.36
CA LYS A 127 -7.15 -5.65 14.64
C LYS A 127 -7.01 -4.18 14.27
N ILE A 128 -7.06 -3.86 12.99
CA ILE A 128 -6.93 -2.50 12.47
C ILE A 128 -8.26 -2.11 11.82
N THR A 129 -8.83 -1.01 12.30
CA THR A 129 -10.10 -0.46 11.83
C THR A 129 -10.07 1.05 11.84
N HIS A 130 -10.99 1.60 11.08
CA HIS A 130 -11.29 3.02 11.03
C HIS A 130 -12.07 3.47 12.28
N ALA A 131 -11.51 4.39 13.07
CA ALA A 131 -12.17 5.01 14.22
C ALA A 131 -11.88 6.52 14.32
N GLY A 132 -12.82 7.30 14.87
CA GLY A 132 -12.59 8.71 15.23
C GLY A 132 -12.27 9.64 14.05
N GLN A 133 -12.89 9.44 12.89
CA GLN A 133 -12.59 10.22 11.68
C GLN A 133 -12.95 11.69 11.86
N VAL A 134 -12.06 12.55 11.40
CA VAL A 134 -12.21 14.00 11.43
C VAL A 134 -12.09 14.57 10.03
N PHE A 135 -12.70 15.73 9.80
CA PHE A 135 -12.47 16.50 8.59
C PHE A 135 -11.11 17.18 8.67
N VAL A 136 -10.31 17.01 7.63
CA VAL A 136 -8.97 17.59 7.51
C VAL A 136 -8.96 18.55 6.33
N LEU A 137 -8.30 19.69 6.48
CA LEU A 137 -8.08 20.62 5.37
C LEU A 137 -7.10 19.99 4.38
N ARG A 138 -7.48 19.98 3.10
CA ARG A 138 -6.62 19.53 2.02
C ARG A 138 -6.20 20.72 1.17
N ASN A 139 -4.93 20.73 0.77
CA ASN A 139 -4.47 21.58 -0.32
C ASN A 139 -4.89 20.94 -1.65
N GLU A 140 -5.76 21.61 -2.41
CA GLU A 140 -6.23 21.14 -3.71
C GLU A 140 -5.20 21.35 -4.84
N HIS A 141 -4.19 22.19 -4.61
CA HIS A 141 -3.17 22.55 -5.60
C HIS A 141 -1.94 21.63 -5.58
N ARG A 142 -1.98 20.50 -4.87
CA ARG A 142 -0.91 19.51 -4.79
C ARG A 142 -1.46 18.10 -4.95
#